data_AF-A0AAN6W6V1-F1
#
_entry.id   AF-A0AAN6W6V1-F1
#
_cell.length_a   1.000
_cell.length_b   1.000
_cell.length_c   1.000
_cell.angle_alpha   90.00
_cell.angle_beta   90.00
_cell.angle_gamma   90.00
#
_symmetry.space_group_name_H-M   'P 1'
#
loop_
_entity.id
_entity.type
_entity.pdbx_description
1 polymer ?
#
loop_
_entity_poly.entity_id
_entity_poly.type
_entity_poly.pdbx_seq_one_letter_code
_entity_poly.pdbx_strand_id
1 'polypeptide(L)'
;LNRLPTAHNPDGMSPFEAFTTAIGLPDQQCIPQVHHLKAFGSTAFVHIRDKKKRPQARKMMARTVKGKLCGYEGDSSKIYRVWIESTNKIVRCRDARLSKTTFPMIP
;
A
#
# COMPACT_ATOMS: atom_id res chain seq x y z
N LEU A 1 12.87 4.12 5.72
CA LEU A 1 13.89 3.17 6.21
C LEU A 1 13.55 1.74 5.78
N ASN A 2 14.56 0.87 5.63
CA ASN A 2 14.34 -0.57 5.40
C ASN A 2 13.67 -1.19 6.64
N ARG A 3 12.65 -2.01 6.40
CA ARG A 3 11.78 -2.64 7.42
C ARG A 3 12.00 -4.13 7.59
N LEU A 4 12.88 -4.72 6.77
CA LEU A 4 13.24 -6.13 6.86
C LEU A 4 14.69 -6.23 7.38
N PRO A 5 14.98 -7.23 8.21
CA PRO A 5 16.35 -7.52 8.59
C PRO A 5 17.14 -8.01 7.37
N THR A 6 18.40 -7.66 7.32
CA THR A 6 19.35 -8.18 6.33
C THR A 6 19.99 -9.45 6.88
N ALA A 7 20.29 -10.42 6.01
CA ALA A 7 20.88 -11.70 6.42
C ALA A 7 22.27 -11.55 7.10
N HIS A 8 22.96 -10.44 6.85
CA HIS A 8 24.26 -10.13 7.44
C HIS A 8 24.16 -9.47 8.82
N ASN A 9 22.94 -9.17 9.31
CA ASN A 9 22.77 -8.60 10.64
C ASN A 9 22.72 -9.73 11.70
N PRO A 10 23.70 -9.84 12.61
CA PRO A 10 23.71 -10.87 13.65
C PRO A 10 22.54 -10.70 14.64
N ASP A 11 22.06 -9.48 14.86
CA ASP A 11 21.00 -9.19 15.83
C ASP A 11 19.59 -9.43 15.26
N GLY A 12 19.48 -9.70 13.96
CA GLY A 12 18.19 -9.92 13.29
C GLY A 12 17.24 -8.72 13.31
N MET A 13 17.71 -7.54 13.75
CA MET A 13 16.91 -6.32 13.80
C MET A 13 16.85 -5.65 12.42
N SER A 14 15.71 -5.10 12.08
CA SER A 14 15.60 -4.21 10.93
C SER A 14 16.29 -2.86 11.23
N PRO A 15 16.83 -2.17 10.21
CA PRO A 15 17.35 -0.82 10.40
C PRO A 15 16.30 0.14 11.00
N PHE A 16 15.02 -0.09 10.72
CA PHE A 16 13.91 0.65 11.30
C PHE A 16 13.84 0.46 12.82
N GLU A 17 13.89 -0.78 13.31
CA GLU A 17 13.87 -1.10 14.75
C GLU A 17 15.05 -0.47 15.49
N ALA A 18 16.26 -0.59 14.93
CA ALA A 18 17.45 0.00 15.53
C ALA A 18 17.31 1.53 15.67
N PHE A 19 16.77 2.18 14.63
CA PHE A 19 16.54 3.63 14.63
C PHE A 19 15.46 4.05 15.63
N THR A 20 14.33 3.34 15.68
CA THR A 20 13.22 3.66 16.59
C THR A 20 13.61 3.47 18.05
N THR A 21 14.38 2.40 18.35
CA THR A 21 14.90 2.16 19.69
C THR A 21 15.93 3.22 20.09
N ALA A 22 16.79 3.65 19.17
CA ALA A 22 17.75 4.73 19.42
C ALA A 22 17.08 6.09 19.74
N ILE A 23 15.88 6.33 19.20
CA ILE A 23 15.09 7.55 19.46
C ILE A 23 14.21 7.42 20.71
N GLY A 24 14.16 6.25 21.35
CA GLY A 24 13.39 6.01 22.57
C GLY A 24 11.88 5.91 22.33
N LEU A 25 11.46 5.47 21.14
CA LEU A 25 10.05 5.19 20.88
C LEU A 25 9.57 3.97 21.68
N PRO A 26 8.28 3.91 22.05
CA PRO A 26 7.72 2.76 22.75
C PRO A 26 7.78 1.49 21.87
N ASP A 27 8.03 0.34 22.49
CA ASP A 27 8.31 -0.95 21.82
C ASP A 27 7.28 -1.34 20.74
N GLN A 28 6.00 -1.01 20.95
CA GLN A 28 4.94 -1.28 19.97
C GLN A 28 5.11 -0.53 18.64
N GLN A 29 5.79 0.62 18.66
CA GLN A 29 6.08 1.43 17.46
C GLN A 29 7.42 1.05 16.82
N CYS A 30 8.27 0.31 17.53
CA CYS A 30 9.53 -0.19 17.01
C CYS A 30 9.30 -1.36 16.04
N ILE A 31 8.25 -2.17 16.23
CA ILE A 31 7.94 -3.31 15.36
C ILE A 31 7.47 -2.83 13.98
N PRO A 32 8.18 -3.18 12.89
CA PRO A 32 7.84 -2.72 11.55
C PRO A 32 6.60 -3.44 11.02
N GLN A 33 5.57 -2.66 10.70
CA GLN A 33 4.39 -3.21 10.02
C GLN A 33 4.70 -3.43 8.53
N VAL A 34 4.75 -4.70 8.11
CA VAL A 34 5.01 -5.10 6.71
C VAL A 34 3.80 -5.74 6.03
N HIS A 35 2.75 -6.09 6.77
CA HIS A 35 1.57 -6.81 6.26
C HIS A 35 0.79 -6.06 5.16
N HIS A 36 0.88 -4.73 5.13
CA HIS A 36 0.27 -3.87 4.11
C HIS A 36 1.13 -3.70 2.86
N LEU A 37 2.39 -4.12 2.89
CA LEU A 37 3.25 -4.07 1.72
C LEU A 37 2.77 -5.10 0.68
N LYS A 38 2.88 -4.70 -0.58
CA LYS A 38 2.46 -5.41 -1.79
C LYS A 38 3.46 -5.11 -2.90
N ALA A 39 3.51 -5.96 -3.91
CA ALA A 39 4.38 -5.73 -5.04
C ALA A 39 4.02 -4.40 -5.73
N PHE A 40 5.03 -3.60 -6.05
CA PHE A 40 4.87 -2.42 -6.87
C PHE A 40 4.23 -2.81 -8.21
N GLY A 41 3.35 -1.96 -8.76
CA GLY A 41 2.63 -2.24 -10.00
C GLY A 41 1.44 -3.20 -9.87
N SER A 42 1.15 -3.72 -8.67
CA SER A 42 -0.02 -4.57 -8.46
C SER A 42 -1.31 -3.87 -8.86
N THR A 43 -2.24 -4.62 -9.45
CA THR A 43 -3.56 -4.07 -9.80
C THR A 43 -4.34 -3.75 -8.53
N ALA A 44 -4.77 -2.50 -8.40
CA ALA A 44 -5.54 -1.99 -7.29
C ALA A 44 -6.90 -1.49 -7.78
N PHE A 45 -7.96 -1.88 -7.08
CA PHE A 45 -9.31 -1.38 -7.28
C PHE A 45 -9.63 -0.35 -6.21
N VAL A 46 -9.74 0.90 -6.64
CA VAL A 46 -9.97 2.06 -5.77
C VAL A 46 -11.42 2.49 -5.84
N HIS A 47 -12.04 2.80 -4.70
CA HIS A 47 -13.42 3.25 -4.66
C HIS A 47 -13.60 4.67 -5.20
N ILE A 48 -14.60 4.88 -6.08
CA ILE A 48 -14.97 6.22 -6.56
C ILE A 48 -15.80 6.91 -5.47
N ARG A 49 -15.21 7.89 -4.79
CA ARG A 49 -15.90 8.67 -3.74
C ARG A 49 -16.76 9.81 -4.27
N ASP A 50 -16.56 10.19 -5.53
CA ASP A 50 -17.30 11.29 -6.15
C ASP A 50 -18.78 10.90 -6.39
N LYS A 51 -19.67 11.45 -5.58
CA LYS A 51 -21.12 11.21 -5.64
C LYS A 51 -21.73 11.72 -6.95
N LYS A 52 -21.13 12.72 -7.62
CA LYS A 52 -21.63 13.22 -8.92
C LYS A 52 -21.46 12.18 -10.02
N LYS A 53 -20.37 11.40 -9.96
CA LYS A 53 -20.12 10.27 -10.86
C LYS A 53 -20.94 9.02 -10.48
N ARG A 54 -21.67 9.07 -9.36
CA ARG A 54 -22.47 7.96 -8.84
C ARG A 54 -23.87 8.42 -8.42
N PRO A 55 -24.76 8.76 -9.36
CA PRO A 55 -26.17 8.98 -9.07
C PRO A 55 -26.77 7.75 -8.38
N GLN A 56 -27.45 7.95 -7.25
CA GLN A 56 -28.01 6.87 -6.41
C GLN A 56 -28.99 5.98 -7.18
N ALA A 57 -29.67 6.53 -8.19
CA ALA A 57 -30.60 5.82 -9.05
C ALA A 57 -29.95 4.70 -9.88
N ARG A 58 -28.64 4.77 -10.17
CA ARG A 58 -27.95 3.83 -11.05
C ARG A 58 -27.10 2.84 -10.27
N LYS A 59 -27.76 1.87 -9.62
CA LYS A 59 -27.13 0.87 -8.74
C LYS A 59 -26.14 -0.06 -9.46
N MET A 60 -26.31 -0.29 -10.76
CA MET A 60 -25.49 -1.19 -11.60
C MET A 60 -24.19 -0.56 -12.12
N MET A 61 -23.97 0.76 -11.97
CA MET A 61 -22.74 1.38 -12.47
C MET A 61 -21.51 0.97 -11.67
N ALA A 62 -20.36 0.93 -12.34
CA ALA A 62 -19.07 0.61 -11.74
C ALA A 62 -18.74 1.55 -10.57
N ARG A 63 -18.46 0.96 -9.40
CA ARG A 63 -18.20 1.69 -8.15
C ARG A 63 -16.71 1.87 -7.84
N THR A 64 -15.87 1.24 -8.65
CA THR A 64 -14.43 1.13 -8.42
C THR A 64 -13.70 1.38 -9.73
N VAL A 65 -12.54 2.01 -9.64
CA VAL A 65 -11.64 2.24 -10.76
C VAL A 65 -10.44 1.32 -10.60
N LYS A 66 -10.05 0.66 -11.69
CA LYS A 66 -8.81 -0.10 -11.78
C LYS A 66 -7.63 0.87 -11.92
N GLY A 67 -6.58 0.63 -11.15
CA GLY A 67 -5.33 1.35 -11.23
C GLY A 67 -4.16 0.45 -10.84
N LYS A 68 -2.95 1.02 -10.83
CA LYS A 68 -1.72 0.33 -10.45
C LYS A 68 -1.17 0.92 -9.15
N LEU A 69 -0.72 0.06 -8.25
CA LEU A 69 -0.07 0.50 -7.01
C LEU A 69 1.29 1.12 -7.33
N CYS A 70 1.48 2.38 -6.93
CA CYS A 70 2.71 3.14 -7.16
C CYS A 70 3.44 3.52 -5.87
N GLY A 71 2.85 3.32 -4.70
CA GLY A 71 3.55 3.58 -3.45
C GLY A 71 2.66 3.59 -2.22
N TYR A 72 3.28 4.00 -1.12
CA TYR A 72 2.69 4.04 0.21
C TYR A 72 2.88 5.43 0.80
N GLU A 73 2.02 5.78 1.76
CA GLU A 73 2.10 7.02 2.49
C GLU A 73 1.99 6.77 4.00
N GLY A 74 2.95 7.32 4.75
CA GLY A 74 3.05 7.17 6.20
C GLY A 74 3.79 5.91 6.66
N ASP A 75 4.27 5.93 7.90
CA ASP A 75 5.10 4.85 8.43
C ASP A 75 4.30 3.60 8.81
N SER A 76 3.10 3.77 9.36
CA SER A 76 2.29 2.65 9.87
C SER A 76 0.90 2.57 9.25
N SER A 77 0.68 3.25 8.12
CA SER A 77 -0.66 3.41 7.55
C SER A 77 -0.86 2.61 6.28
N LYS A 78 -2.05 1.98 6.17
CA LYS A 78 -2.55 1.31 4.96
C LYS A 78 -3.00 2.33 3.90
N ILE A 79 -2.22 3.39 3.68
CA ILE A 79 -2.53 4.41 2.69
C ILE A 79 -1.68 4.13 1.45
N TYR A 80 -2.37 3.82 0.37
CA TYR A 80 -1.79 3.49 -0.92
C TYR A 80 -1.87 4.70 -1.85
N ARG A 81 -0.83 4.87 -2.67
CA ARG A 81 -0.83 5.75 -3.83
C ARG A 81 -1.06 4.89 -5.06
N VAL A 82 -2.20 5.08 -5.71
CA VAL A 82 -2.62 4.30 -6.87
C VAL A 82 -2.67 5.22 -8.07
N TRP A 83 -1.95 4.86 -9.13
CA TRP A 83 -2.04 5.54 -10.41
C TRP A 83 -3.21 5.00 -11.22
N ILE A 84 -4.04 5.92 -11.71
CA ILE A 84 -5.21 5.62 -12.53
C ILE A 84 -4.91 6.04 -13.96
N GLU A 85 -4.77 5.06 -14.85
CA GLU A 85 -4.48 5.27 -16.27
C GLU A 85 -5.49 6.21 -16.95
N SER A 86 -6.79 6.02 -16.69
CA SER A 86 -7.86 6.79 -17.34
C SER A 86 -7.87 8.29 -17.02
N THR A 87 -7.25 8.70 -15.92
CA THR A 87 -7.18 10.12 -15.52
C THR A 87 -5.76 10.64 -15.47
N ASN A 88 -4.78 9.76 -15.74
CA ASN A 88 -3.35 9.97 -15.54
C ASN A 88 -3.01 10.65 -14.19
N LYS A 89 -3.70 10.25 -13.13
CA LYS A 89 -3.57 10.85 -11.79
C LYS A 89 -3.22 9.80 -10.75
N ILE A 90 -2.43 10.22 -9.77
CA ILE A 90 -2.15 9.43 -8.57
C ILE A 90 -3.18 9.80 -7.52
N VAL A 91 -3.95 8.80 -7.08
CA VAL A 91 -4.96 8.95 -6.03
C VAL A 91 -4.45 8.31 -4.74
N ARG A 92 -4.61 9.06 -3.66
CA ARG A 92 -4.38 8.58 -2.29
C ARG A 92 -5.60 7.83 -1.80
N CYS A 93 -5.45 6.58 -1.40
CA CYS A 93 -6.56 5.77 -0.90
C CYS A 93 -6.14 4.82 0.22
N ARG A 94 -6.94 4.78 1.29
CA ARG A 94 -6.80 3.82 2.39
C ARG A 94 -7.49 2.49 2.07
N ASP A 95 -8.69 2.59 1.49
CA ASP A 95 -9.52 1.44 1.18
C ASP A 95 -9.38 1.07 -0.30
N ALA A 96 -8.41 0.21 -0.58
CA ALA A 96 -8.18 -0.34 -1.91
C ALA A 96 -8.14 -1.87 -1.85
N ARG A 97 -8.79 -2.53 -2.81
CA ARG A 97 -8.64 -3.97 -3.00
C ARG A 97 -7.50 -4.21 -3.98
N LEU A 98 -6.43 -4.84 -3.52
CA LEU A 98 -5.32 -5.22 -4.39
C LEU A 98 -5.51 -6.67 -4.84
N SER A 99 -5.45 -6.92 -6.14
CA SER A 99 -5.35 -8.30 -6.63
C SER A 99 -3.94 -8.80 -6.35
N LYS A 100 -3.81 -10.08 -6.00
CA LYS A 100 -2.49 -10.71 -5.96
C LYS A 100 -1.91 -10.65 -7.38
N THR A 101 -0.74 -10.06 -7.51
CA THR A 101 0.02 -10.11 -8.76
C THR A 101 0.51 -11.53 -8.91
N THR A 102 -0.13 -12.30 -9.77
CA THR A 102 0.43 -13.57 -10.27
C THR A 102 1.57 -13.17 -11.18
N PHE A 103 2.81 -13.24 -10.68
CA PHE A 103 3.95 -13.24 -11.57
C PHE A 103 3.83 -14.51 -12.42
N PRO A 104 3.81 -14.42 -13.76
CA PRO A 104 3.96 -15.63 -14.55
C PRO A 104 5.31 -16.24 -14.14
N MET A 105 5.28 -17.45 -13.57
CA MET A 105 6.48 -18.28 -13.50
C MET A 105 6.91 -18.46 -14.94
N ILE A 106 8.01 -17.81 -15.32
CA ILE A 106 8.71 -18.16 -16.54
C ILE A 106 9.39 -19.49 -16.19
N PRO A 107 9.06 -20.59 -16.91
CA PRO A 107 9.64 -21.91 -16.66
C PRO A 107 11.15 -21.93 -16.91
#